data_AF-A0A850BTI8-F1
#
_entry.id   AF-A0A850BTI8-F1
#
_cell.length_a   1.000
_cell.length_b   1.000
_cell.length_c   1.000
_cell.angle_alpha   90.00
_cell.angle_beta   90.00
_cell.angle_gamma   90.00
#
_symmetry.space_group_name_H-M   'P 1'
#
loop_
_entity.id
_entity.type
_entity.pdbx_description
1 polymer ?
#
loop_
_entity_poly.entity_id
_entity_poly.type
_entity_poly.pdbx_seq_one_letter_code
_entity_poly.pdbx_strand_id
1 'polypeptide(L)'
;MGDAHSLLAPELVGPVVSLVAILCGGLTGFERQRAAKPAGFRTMILICLGSAIFTQASILLGGGPGHADRARVAAQVVTGIGFLGAGAIIGSGTVSNYDRSRGSACLAERRTLETIEHGAPRTSFLKFGDRVRIEMFDAAGASIFGAIDQRVTHAMMR
;
A
#
# COMPACT_ATOMS: atom_id res chain seq x y z
N MET A 1 5.85 26.02 -22.05
CA MET A 1 5.45 25.64 -20.68
C MET A 1 5.35 26.94 -19.89
N GLY A 2 4.14 27.43 -19.62
CA GLY A 2 3.94 28.71 -18.93
C GLY A 2 4.27 28.56 -17.45
N ASP A 3 5.15 29.43 -16.95
CA ASP A 3 5.59 29.43 -15.57
C ASP A 3 4.39 29.75 -14.66
N ALA A 4 4.06 28.88 -13.70
CA ALA A 4 3.03 29.20 -12.70
C ALA A 4 3.36 30.51 -11.93
N HIS A 5 4.63 30.93 -11.93
CA HIS A 5 5.12 32.20 -11.43
C HIS A 5 4.68 33.44 -12.24
N SER A 6 4.20 33.30 -13.48
CA SER A 6 3.77 34.43 -14.31
C SER A 6 2.28 34.75 -14.21
N LEU A 7 1.49 33.90 -13.55
CA LEU A 7 0.03 34.04 -13.43
C LEU A 7 -0.44 34.49 -12.04
N LEU A 8 0.43 34.48 -11.04
CA LEU A 8 0.14 34.83 -9.66
C LEU A 8 1.21 35.76 -9.11
N ALA A 9 0.80 36.78 -8.35
CA ALA A 9 1.74 37.61 -7.61
C ALA A 9 2.62 36.70 -6.71
N PRO A 10 3.94 36.97 -6.59
CA PRO A 10 4.90 36.09 -5.89
C PRO A 10 4.49 35.80 -4.43
N GLU A 11 3.84 36.75 -3.77
CA GLU A 11 3.27 36.62 -2.41
C GLU A 11 2.14 35.57 -2.32
N LEU A 12 1.41 35.35 -3.41
CA LEU A 12 0.24 34.46 -3.44
C LEU A 12 0.61 32.99 -3.76
N VAL A 13 1.79 32.74 -4.31
CA VAL A 13 2.21 31.40 -4.78
C VAL A 13 2.22 30.40 -3.61
N GLY A 14 2.72 30.80 -2.44
CA GLY A 14 2.79 29.95 -1.26
C GLY A 14 1.40 29.48 -0.78
N PRO A 15 0.52 30.42 -0.40
CA PRO A 15 -0.84 30.11 0.05
C PRO A 15 -1.66 29.30 -0.98
N VAL A 16 -1.53 29.64 -2.28
CA VAL A 16 -2.26 28.94 -3.35
C VAL A 16 -1.79 27.50 -3.48
N VAL A 17 -0.48 27.23 -3.47
CA VAL A 17 0.06 25.86 -3.55
C VAL A 17 -0.38 25.02 -2.35
N SER A 18 -0.38 25.59 -1.14
CA SER A 18 -0.84 24.88 0.06
C SER A 18 -2.35 24.59 0.04
N LEU A 19 -3.16 25.53 -0.46
CA LEU A 19 -4.60 25.31 -0.64
C LEU A 19 -4.88 24.19 -1.66
N VAL A 20 -4.19 24.22 -2.80
CA VAL A 20 -4.31 23.18 -3.84
C VAL A 20 -3.85 21.83 -3.30
N ALA A 21 -2.75 21.77 -2.54
CA ALA A 21 -2.26 20.53 -1.93
C ALA A 21 -3.28 19.93 -0.94
N ILE A 22 -3.94 20.76 -0.13
CA ILE A 22 -5.02 20.32 0.78
C ILE A 22 -6.22 19.79 0.00
N LEU A 23 -6.65 20.50 -1.05
CA LEU A 23 -7.78 20.08 -1.89
C LEU A 23 -7.48 18.74 -2.59
N CYS A 24 -6.32 18.61 -3.22
CA CYS A 24 -5.90 17.38 -3.89
C CYS A 24 -5.74 16.20 -2.91
N GLY A 25 -5.09 16.44 -1.77
CA GLY A 25 -4.93 15.42 -0.72
C GLY A 25 -6.26 15.02 -0.09
N GLY A 26 -7.18 15.97 0.08
CA GLY A 26 -8.53 15.74 0.58
C GLY A 26 -9.39 14.93 -0.38
N LEU A 27 -9.42 15.29 -1.66
CA LEU A 27 -10.17 14.54 -2.69
C LEU A 27 -9.66 13.10 -2.80
N THR A 28 -8.34 12.92 -2.89
CA THR A 28 -7.71 11.58 -2.94
C THR A 28 -7.96 10.81 -1.64
N GLY A 29 -7.84 11.47 -0.49
CA GLY A 29 -8.07 10.87 0.82
C GLY A 29 -9.52 10.44 1.04
N PHE A 30 -10.48 11.19 0.49
CA PHE A 30 -11.90 10.88 0.57
C PHE A 30 -12.25 9.64 -0.25
N GLU A 31 -11.76 9.56 -1.49
CA GLU A 31 -11.90 8.36 -2.33
C GLU A 31 -11.32 7.12 -1.64
N ARG A 32 -10.11 7.26 -1.08
CA ARG A 32 -9.43 6.17 -0.38
C ARG A 32 -10.13 5.71 0.89
N GLN A 33 -10.71 6.63 1.65
CA GLN A 33 -11.47 6.30 2.85
C GLN A 33 -12.76 5.55 2.50
N ARG A 34 -13.43 5.93 1.41
CA ARG A 34 -14.60 5.19 0.90
C ARG A 34 -14.23 3.78 0.42
N ALA A 35 -13.05 3.61 -0.16
CA ALA A 35 -12.52 2.31 -0.60
C ALA A 35 -11.87 1.49 0.53
N ALA A 36 -12.09 1.86 1.80
CA ALA A 36 -11.55 1.18 3.00
C ALA A 36 -10.04 0.93 2.93
N LYS A 37 -9.28 1.86 2.32
CA LYS A 37 -7.82 1.77 2.24
C LYS A 37 -7.18 2.23 3.57
N PRO A 38 -6.02 1.67 3.96
CA PRO A 38 -5.42 1.91 5.28
C PRO A 38 -4.97 3.37 5.52
N ALA A 39 -4.68 4.14 4.46
CA ALA A 39 -4.39 5.58 4.55
C ALA A 39 -5.59 6.39 4.03
N GLY A 40 -6.31 7.02 4.95
CA GLY A 40 -7.54 7.78 4.69
C GLY A 40 -7.35 9.29 4.59
N PHE A 41 -8.44 10.04 4.79
CA PHE A 41 -8.52 11.48 4.56
C PHE A 41 -7.47 12.33 5.31
N ARG A 42 -7.39 12.17 6.63
CA ARG A 42 -6.45 12.93 7.48
C ARG A 42 -4.99 12.70 7.08
N THR A 43 -4.63 11.47 6.76
CA THR A 43 -3.26 11.08 6.39
C THR A 43 -2.86 11.71 5.06
N MET A 44 -3.73 11.67 4.05
CA MET A 44 -3.41 12.21 2.73
C MET A 44 -3.28 13.74 2.73
N ILE A 45 -4.15 14.45 3.46
CA ILE A 45 -4.02 15.91 3.62
C ILE A 45 -2.71 16.29 4.29
N LEU A 46 -2.32 15.58 5.37
CA LEU A 46 -1.09 15.88 6.10
C LEU A 46 0.16 15.64 5.23
N ILE A 47 0.17 14.57 4.43
CA ILE A 47 1.28 14.27 3.51
C ILE A 47 1.40 15.34 2.42
N CYS A 48 0.30 15.70 1.77
CA CYS A 48 0.31 16.71 0.71
C CYS A 48 0.70 18.09 1.24
N LEU A 49 0.11 18.52 2.37
CA LEU A 49 0.44 19.79 2.99
C LEU A 49 1.89 19.84 3.49
N GLY A 50 2.37 18.78 4.15
CA GLY A 50 3.75 18.68 4.62
C GLY A 50 4.77 18.75 3.48
N SER A 51 4.49 18.05 2.37
CA SER A 51 5.35 18.10 1.17
C SER A 51 5.38 19.50 0.55
N ALA A 52 4.23 20.19 0.50
CA ALA A 52 4.12 21.54 -0.03
C ALA A 52 4.89 22.56 0.82
N ILE A 53 4.67 22.55 2.15
CA ILE A 53 5.37 23.44 3.09
C ILE A 53 6.87 23.17 3.08
N PHE A 54 7.29 21.91 3.06
CA PHE A 54 8.71 21.54 3.03
C PHE A 54 9.40 22.04 1.75
N THR A 55 8.72 21.91 0.60
CA THR A 55 9.23 22.41 -0.69
C THR A 55 9.30 23.95 -0.69
N GLN A 56 8.31 24.62 -0.12
CA GLN A 56 8.30 26.08 0.04
C GLN A 56 9.43 26.57 0.96
N ALA A 57 9.60 25.92 2.13
CA ALA A 57 10.69 26.22 3.05
C ALA A 57 12.06 26.03 2.38
N SER A 58 12.22 25.01 1.54
CA SER A 58 13.45 24.81 0.76
C SER A 58 13.72 25.96 -0.22
N ILE A 59 12.69 26.53 -0.85
CA ILE A 59 12.85 27.67 -1.76
C ILE A 59 13.27 28.92 -0.98
N LEU A 60 12.70 29.13 0.22
CA LEU A 60 12.99 30.28 1.06
C LEU A 60 14.37 30.20 1.74
N LEU A 61 14.81 29.01 2.14
CA LEU A 61 16.07 28.79 2.88
C LEU A 61 17.27 28.49 1.97
N GLY A 62 17.05 28.00 0.75
CA GLY A 62 18.09 27.54 -0.18
C GLY A 62 18.74 28.65 -1.02
N GLY A 63 19.04 29.81 -0.41
CA GLY A 63 19.45 31.07 -1.07
C GLY A 63 20.69 31.05 -1.97
N GLY A 64 20.66 30.35 -3.10
CA GLY A 64 21.69 30.35 -4.13
C GLY A 64 21.14 30.01 -5.53
N PRO A 65 21.74 30.54 -6.61
CA PRO A 65 21.24 30.35 -7.97
C PRO A 65 21.54 28.93 -8.47
N GLY A 66 20.59 28.01 -8.28
CA GLY A 66 20.71 26.65 -8.78
C GLY A 66 19.37 25.93 -8.86
N HIS A 67 18.98 25.50 -10.05
CA HIS A 67 17.84 24.58 -10.23
C HIS A 67 18.10 23.20 -9.60
N ALA A 68 19.37 22.85 -9.37
CA ALA A 68 19.80 21.56 -8.84
C ALA A 68 19.35 21.31 -7.38
N ASP A 69 19.44 22.30 -6.49
CA ASP A 69 19.08 22.08 -5.07
C ASP A 69 17.57 21.90 -4.86
N ARG A 70 16.74 22.59 -5.67
CA ARG A 70 15.28 22.39 -5.68
C ARG A 70 14.89 20.99 -6.16
N ALA A 71 15.57 20.49 -7.21
CA ALA A 71 15.36 19.14 -7.71
C ALA A 71 15.76 18.06 -6.68
N ARG A 72 16.79 18.30 -5.87
CA ARG A 72 17.22 17.37 -4.81
C ARG A 72 16.20 17.27 -3.69
N VAL A 73 15.61 18.38 -3.25
CA VAL A 73 14.55 18.36 -2.22
C VAL A 73 13.30 17.64 -2.72
N ALA A 74 12.88 17.90 -3.96
CA ALA A 74 11.80 17.15 -4.59
C ALA A 74 12.12 15.64 -4.67
N ALA A 75 13.35 15.28 -5.02
CA ALA A 75 13.79 13.89 -5.07
C ALA A 75 13.73 13.21 -3.68
N GLN A 76 14.05 13.92 -2.60
CA GLN A 76 13.99 13.37 -1.23
C GLN A 76 12.55 13.12 -0.73
N VAL A 77 11.60 13.95 -1.17
CA VAL A 77 10.17 13.71 -0.90
C VAL A 77 9.71 12.44 -1.63
N VAL A 78 10.12 12.25 -2.88
CA VAL A 78 9.76 11.07 -3.68
C VAL A 78 10.40 9.78 -3.12
N THR A 79 11.65 9.82 -2.68
CA THR A 79 12.29 8.65 -2.04
C THR A 79 11.66 8.32 -0.69
N GLY A 80 11.26 9.32 0.09
CA GLY A 80 10.62 9.14 1.40
C GLY A 80 9.23 8.48 1.36
N ILE A 81 8.52 8.59 0.23
CA ILE A 81 7.18 7.96 0.03
C ILE A 81 7.30 6.44 -0.26
N GLY A 82 8.52 5.91 -0.37
CA GLY A 82 8.76 4.48 -0.58
C GLY A 82 8.55 4.11 -2.04
N PHE A 83 9.55 4.34 -2.87
CA PHE A 83 9.56 3.85 -4.24
C PHE A 83 9.54 2.31 -4.22
N LEU A 84 8.54 1.70 -4.86
CA LEU A 84 8.55 0.25 -5.11
C LEU A 84 9.61 -0.02 -6.18
N GLY A 85 10.78 -0.47 -5.75
CA GLY A 85 11.88 -0.83 -6.64
C GLY A 85 11.51 -1.93 -7.62
N ALA A 86 12.25 -2.03 -8.72
CA ALA A 86 12.13 -3.15 -9.64
C ALA A 86 12.28 -4.48 -8.89
N GLY A 87 11.34 -5.41 -9.11
CA GLY A 87 11.30 -6.70 -8.40
C GLY A 87 10.45 -6.72 -7.12
N ALA A 88 9.77 -5.62 -6.76
CA ALA A 88 8.79 -5.64 -5.68
C ALA A 88 7.63 -6.59 -6.00
N ILE A 89 7.36 -7.54 -5.08
CA ILE A 89 6.23 -8.47 -5.17
C ILE A 89 5.13 -7.99 -4.23
N ILE A 90 3.95 -7.70 -4.78
CA ILE A 90 2.77 -7.32 -4.01
C ILE A 90 1.81 -8.50 -3.98
N GLY A 91 1.60 -9.07 -2.80
CA GLY A 91 0.63 -10.16 -2.60
C GLY A 91 -0.78 -9.64 -2.34
N SER A 92 -1.80 -10.37 -2.80
CA SER A 92 -3.22 -10.06 -2.54
C SER A 92 -3.65 -10.26 -1.09
N GLY A 93 -2.86 -11.00 -0.31
CA GLY A 93 -3.31 -11.62 0.94
C GLY A 93 -4.05 -12.93 0.69
N THR A 94 -4.62 -13.51 1.75
CA THR A 94 -5.36 -14.77 1.69
C THR A 94 -6.69 -14.60 0.95
N VAL A 95 -6.98 -15.48 0.00
CA VAL A 95 -8.23 -15.44 -0.79
C VAL A 95 -9.36 -16.09 0.02
N SER A 96 -10.29 -15.28 0.55
CA SER A 96 -11.50 -15.76 1.25
C SER A 96 -12.70 -15.80 0.32
N ASN A 97 -13.64 -16.69 0.63
CA ASN A 97 -14.88 -16.87 -0.10
C ASN A 97 -16.07 -16.79 0.86
N TYR A 98 -17.15 -16.08 0.48
CA TYR A 98 -18.35 -15.95 1.31
C TYR A 98 -19.07 -17.29 1.54
N ASP A 99 -19.11 -18.13 0.51
CA ASP A 99 -19.66 -19.47 0.59
C ASP A 99 -18.67 -20.40 1.31
N ARG A 100 -19.04 -20.79 2.54
CA ARG A 100 -18.26 -21.64 3.44
C ARG A 100 -18.08 -23.07 2.94
N SER A 101 -18.87 -23.52 1.96
CA SER A 101 -18.74 -24.85 1.36
C SER A 101 -17.53 -24.96 0.41
N ARG A 102 -17.02 -23.83 -0.08
CA ARG A 102 -15.87 -23.77 -1.00
C ARG A 102 -14.52 -23.68 -0.32
N GLY A 103 -14.49 -23.70 1.02
CA GLY A 103 -13.28 -23.69 1.83
C GLY A 103 -13.12 -22.42 2.67
N SER A 104 -11.91 -22.25 3.23
CA SER A 104 -11.53 -21.08 4.02
C SER A 104 -10.23 -20.50 3.46
N ALA A 105 -10.08 -19.19 3.56
CA ALA A 105 -8.91 -18.42 3.13
C ALA A 105 -7.64 -18.82 3.87
N CYS A 106 -7.81 -19.13 5.16
CA CYS A 106 -6.72 -19.54 6.02
C CYS A 106 -7.22 -20.41 7.17
N LEU A 107 -6.29 -21.14 7.79
CA LEU A 107 -6.59 -21.96 8.94
C LEU A 107 -7.11 -21.14 10.13
N ALA A 108 -6.65 -19.89 10.27
CA ALA A 108 -7.14 -19.00 11.32
C ALA A 108 -8.63 -18.70 11.16
N GLU A 109 -9.09 -18.40 9.94
CA GLU A 109 -10.51 -18.20 9.63
C GLU A 109 -11.31 -19.46 9.97
N ARG A 110 -10.86 -20.64 9.54
CA ARG A 110 -11.55 -21.90 9.84
C ARG A 110 -11.71 -22.13 11.34
N ARG A 111 -10.65 -21.90 12.11
CA ARG A 111 -10.65 -22.06 13.57
C ARG A 111 -11.52 -21.01 14.28
N THR A 112 -11.59 -19.78 13.76
CA THR A 112 -12.52 -18.75 14.26
C THR A 112 -13.97 -19.17 14.02
N LEU A 113 -14.30 -19.66 12.81
CA LEU A 113 -15.63 -20.16 12.50
C LEU A 113 -16.04 -21.32 13.42
N GLU A 114 -15.14 -22.28 13.64
CA GLU A 114 -15.37 -23.40 14.57
C GLU A 114 -15.58 -22.93 16.00
N THR A 115 -14.88 -21.89 16.43
CA THR A 115 -15.08 -21.31 17.77
C THR A 115 -16.46 -20.68 17.90
N ILE A 116 -16.95 -20.02 16.85
CA ILE A 116 -18.31 -19.44 16.82
C ILE A 116 -19.37 -20.55 16.82
N GLU A 117 -19.19 -21.60 16.03
CA GLU A 117 -20.20 -22.66 15.85
C GLU A 117 -20.18 -23.72 16.97
N HIS A 118 -19.03 -23.99 17.56
CA HIS A 118 -18.82 -25.11 18.48
C HIS A 118 -18.15 -24.71 19.80
N GLY A 119 -17.87 -23.42 20.02
CA GLY A 119 -17.26 -22.91 21.24
C GLY A 119 -15.75 -23.14 21.35
N ALA A 120 -15.13 -23.89 20.43
CA ALA A 120 -13.69 -24.15 20.44
C ALA A 120 -13.15 -24.46 19.02
N PRO A 121 -11.89 -24.12 18.73
CA PRO A 121 -11.25 -24.49 17.47
C PRO A 121 -10.95 -25.99 17.42
N ARG A 122 -11.32 -26.64 16.32
CA ARG A 122 -11.21 -28.10 16.13
C ARG A 122 -10.12 -28.47 15.14
N THR A 123 -9.94 -27.70 14.06
CA THR A 123 -8.94 -27.99 13.04
C THR A 123 -7.53 -27.73 13.57
N SER A 124 -6.64 -28.73 13.49
CA SER A 124 -5.25 -28.61 13.94
C SER A 124 -4.41 -27.74 13.00
N PHE A 125 -3.32 -27.15 13.54
CA PHE A 125 -2.25 -26.61 12.70
C PHE A 125 -1.53 -27.71 11.92
N LEU A 126 -0.80 -27.29 10.88
CA LEU A 126 0.07 -28.16 10.11
C LEU A 126 1.12 -28.80 11.01
N LYS A 127 1.38 -30.08 10.78
CA LYS A 127 2.37 -30.90 11.47
C LYS A 127 3.52 -31.25 10.52
N PHE A 128 4.66 -31.64 11.08
CA PHE A 128 5.78 -32.12 10.27
C PHE A 128 5.36 -33.35 9.46
N GLY A 129 5.71 -33.33 8.18
CA GLY A 129 5.31 -34.35 7.22
C GLY A 129 4.11 -33.97 6.36
N ASP A 130 3.27 -33.04 6.81
CA ASP A 130 2.11 -32.56 6.04
C ASP A 130 2.55 -31.94 4.71
N ARG A 131 1.70 -32.03 3.68
CA ARG A 131 1.89 -31.36 2.40
C ARG A 131 0.81 -30.32 2.16
N VAL A 132 1.21 -29.17 1.64
CA VAL A 132 0.32 -28.10 1.20
C VAL A 132 0.53 -27.90 -0.28
N ARG A 133 -0.57 -27.99 -1.04
CA ARG A 133 -0.60 -27.73 -2.48
C ARG A 133 -1.51 -26.55 -2.78
N ILE A 134 -1.01 -25.55 -3.51
CA ILE A 134 -1.78 -24.40 -4.00
C ILE A 134 -1.62 -24.35 -5.51
N GLU A 135 -2.74 -24.34 -6.23
CA GLU A 135 -2.78 -24.33 -7.69
C GLU A 135 -4.00 -23.56 -8.20
N MET A 136 -3.85 -22.88 -9.32
CA MET A 136 -4.93 -22.14 -9.99
C MET A 136 -5.13 -22.71 -11.39
N PHE A 137 -6.39 -22.96 -11.73
CA PHE A 137 -6.81 -23.49 -13.02
C PHE A 137 -7.62 -22.45 -13.80
N ASP A 138 -7.55 -22.51 -15.13
CA ASP A 138 -8.43 -21.75 -16.01
C ASP A 138 -9.81 -22.41 -16.15
N ALA A 139 -10.68 -21.83 -17.00
CA ALA A 139 -12.02 -22.36 -17.24
C ALA A 139 -12.04 -23.72 -17.93
N ALA A 140 -10.96 -24.11 -18.63
CA ALA A 140 -10.80 -25.41 -19.26
C ALA A 140 -10.17 -26.44 -18.30
N GLY A 141 -9.78 -26.04 -17.09
CA GLY A 141 -9.12 -26.88 -16.09
C GLY A 141 -7.61 -26.99 -16.27
N ALA A 142 -6.98 -26.18 -17.13
CA ALA A 142 -5.54 -26.16 -17.29
C ALA A 142 -4.86 -25.32 -16.19
N SER A 143 -3.72 -25.79 -15.69
CA SER A 143 -2.93 -25.08 -14.66
C SER A 143 -2.33 -23.80 -15.24
N ILE A 144 -2.58 -22.66 -14.60
CA ILE A 144 -2.15 -21.34 -15.11
C ILE A 144 -0.68 -21.07 -14.72
N PHE A 145 -0.30 -21.39 -13.49
CA PHE A 145 1.01 -21.06 -12.91
C PHE A 145 1.82 -22.29 -12.47
N GLY A 146 1.28 -23.49 -12.66
CA GLY A 146 1.76 -24.68 -11.97
C GLY A 146 1.33 -24.72 -10.50
N ALA A 147 1.83 -25.70 -9.77
CA ALA A 147 1.48 -25.91 -8.37
C ALA A 147 2.62 -25.53 -7.43
N ILE A 148 2.29 -24.78 -6.37
CA ILE A 148 3.13 -24.66 -5.19
C ILE A 148 2.85 -25.91 -4.35
N ASP A 149 3.79 -26.85 -4.30
CA ASP A 149 3.67 -28.11 -3.55
C ASP A 149 4.80 -28.22 -2.54
N GLN A 150 4.49 -28.01 -1.26
CA GLN A 150 5.47 -27.91 -0.19
C GLN A 150 5.17 -28.91 0.92
N ARG A 151 6.23 -29.53 1.44
CA ARG A 151 6.15 -30.40 2.63
C ARG A 151 6.65 -29.63 3.85
N VAL A 152 5.91 -29.73 4.95
CA VAL A 152 6.31 -29.14 6.24
C VAL A 152 7.44 -29.98 6.83
N THR A 153 8.63 -29.38 6.94
CA THR A 153 9.83 -30.02 7.51
C THR A 153 10.32 -29.24 8.72
N HIS A 154 11.17 -29.87 9.54
CA HIS A 154 11.83 -29.17 10.63
C HIS A 154 12.67 -28.01 10.09
N ALA A 155 12.59 -26.86 10.77
CA ALA A 155 13.52 -25.77 10.52
C ALA A 155 14.92 -26.22 10.96
N MET A 156 15.84 -26.35 10.01
CA MET A 156 17.23 -26.61 10.32
C MET A 156 17.90 -25.25 10.57
N MET A 157 18.12 -24.90 11.84
CA MET A 157 19.02 -23.80 12.18
C MET A 157 20.44 -24.28 11.86
N ARG A 158 21.05 -23.65 10.86
CA ARG A 158 22.49 -23.70 10.63
C ARG A 158 23.16 -22.53 11.34
#